data_AF-A0A9W4WHI5-F1
#
_entry.id   AF-A0A9W4WHI5-F1
#
_cell.length_a   1.000
_cell.length_b   1.000
_cell.length_c   1.000
_cell.angle_alpha   90.00
_cell.angle_beta   90.00
_cell.angle_gamma   90.00
#
_symmetry.space_group_name_H-M   'P 1'
#
loop_
_entity.id
_entity.type
_entity.pdbx_description
1 polymer ?
#
loop_
_entity_poly.entity_id
_entity_poly.type
_entity_poly.pdbx_seq_one_letter_code
_entity_poly.pdbx_strand_id
1 'polypeptide(L)'
;PIDPSIAHPAAALSISTPSLAASLREYSLPLHAQIAGHLLSNALLSAVLLRSTTDLKVWRVYQLSLFLVDAFLLYGTFASYALQGRLNPFTTWRVEDWGAVAITMLAGVTRLAFLVGVGFPKQQRAKRA
;
A
#
# COMPACT_ATOMS: atom_id res chain seq x y z
N PRO A 1 30.93 1.28 4.51
CA PRO A 1 29.47 1.11 4.59
C PRO A 1 28.81 2.48 4.86
N ILE A 2 28.07 3.01 3.88
CA ILE A 2 27.34 4.27 4.07
C ILE A 2 26.15 3.95 4.98
N ASP A 3 26.07 4.63 6.11
CA ASP A 3 24.95 4.49 7.04
C ASP A 3 23.67 4.96 6.33
N PRO A 4 22.67 4.07 6.13
CA PRO A 4 21.44 4.42 5.42
C PRO A 4 20.66 5.54 6.10
N SER A 5 20.88 5.76 7.41
CA SER A 5 20.28 6.88 8.14
C SER A 5 20.80 8.24 7.70
N ILE A 6 22.03 8.32 7.17
CA ILE A 6 22.68 9.58 6.73
C ILE A 6 22.54 9.76 5.21
N ALA A 7 22.28 8.69 4.46
CA ALA A 7 22.04 8.72 3.01
C ALA A 7 20.62 9.21 2.63
N HIS A 8 19.74 9.44 3.59
CA HIS A 8 18.40 9.96 3.34
C HIS A 8 18.41 11.49 3.26
N PRO A 9 17.82 12.14 2.22
CA PRO A 9 17.83 13.60 2.09
C PRO A 9 17.18 14.33 3.29
N ALA A 10 16.23 13.69 3.97
CA ALA A 10 15.67 14.23 5.22
C ALA A 10 16.69 14.31 6.38
N ALA A 11 17.70 13.43 6.39
CA ALA A 11 18.78 13.49 7.39
C ALA A 11 19.67 14.72 7.19
N ALA A 12 19.89 15.12 5.94
CA ALA A 12 20.58 16.37 5.63
C ALA A 12 19.79 17.59 6.14
N LEU A 13 18.46 17.58 6.02
CA LEU A 13 17.60 18.66 6.55
C LEU A 13 17.66 18.80 8.07
N SER A 14 17.75 17.70 8.82
CA SER A 14 17.92 17.74 10.28
C SER A 14 19.25 18.34 10.73
N ILE A 15 20.28 18.28 9.88
CA ILE A 15 21.61 18.84 10.17
C ILE A 15 21.66 20.31 9.74
N SER A 16 21.16 20.64 8.55
CA SER A 16 21.25 21.99 7.98
C SER A 16 20.18 22.96 8.48
N THR A 17 18.97 22.49 8.80
CA THR A 17 17.83 23.32 9.20
C THR A 17 16.96 22.61 10.26
N PRO A 18 17.43 22.55 11.52
CA PRO A 18 16.80 21.72 12.56
C PRO A 18 15.37 22.13 12.92
N SER A 19 15.03 23.43 12.85
CA SER A 19 13.68 23.93 13.13
C SER A 19 12.63 23.48 12.09
N LEU A 20 13.01 23.45 10.80
CA LEU A 20 12.16 22.94 9.73
C LEU A 20 12.01 21.42 9.80
N ALA A 21 13.09 20.71 10.13
CA ALA A 21 13.02 19.26 10.34
C ALA A 21 12.09 18.90 11.50
N ALA A 22 12.09 19.69 12.58
CA ALA A 22 11.18 19.52 13.71
C ALA A 22 9.71 19.70 13.30
N SER A 23 9.37 20.77 12.55
CA SER A 23 8.00 21.00 12.12
C SER A 23 7.48 19.93 11.16
N LEU A 24 8.30 19.49 10.20
CA LEU A 24 7.94 18.38 9.31
C LEU A 24 7.72 17.07 10.08
N ARG A 25 8.51 16.81 11.13
CA ARG A 25 8.34 15.65 12.00
C ARG A 25 7.03 15.72 12.78
N GLU A 26 6.68 16.90 13.29
CA GLU A 26 5.45 17.14 14.06
C GLU A 26 4.19 16.85 13.24
N TYR A 27 4.18 17.22 11.95
CA TYR A 27 3.05 16.93 11.05
C TYR A 27 3.07 15.49 10.50
N SER A 28 4.24 14.95 10.20
CA SER A 28 4.36 13.64 9.54
C SER A 28 4.12 12.47 10.49
N LEU A 29 4.56 12.55 11.75
CA LEU A 29 4.40 11.46 12.72
C LEU A 29 2.94 11.03 12.93
N PRO A 30 1.99 11.94 13.24
CA PRO A 30 0.59 11.56 13.41
C PRO A 30 -0.05 11.04 12.11
N LEU A 31 0.38 11.53 10.95
CA LEU A 31 -0.10 11.04 9.65
C LEU A 31 0.34 9.59 9.40
N HIS A 32 1.62 9.29 9.61
CA HIS A 32 2.14 7.91 9.50
C HIS A 32 1.45 6.96 10.48
N ALA A 33 1.18 7.42 11.72
CA ALA A 33 0.47 6.63 12.71
C ALA A 33 -0.97 6.31 12.29
N GLN A 34 -1.68 7.27 11.67
CA GLN A 34 -3.02 7.03 11.14
C GLN A 34 -3.03 5.99 10.01
N ILE A 35 -2.06 6.07 9.09
CA ILE A 35 -1.90 5.10 8.01
C ILE A 35 -1.57 3.71 8.58
N ALA A 36 -0.63 3.64 9.52
CA ALA A 36 -0.26 2.39 10.18
C ALA A 36 -1.45 1.76 10.93
N GLY A 37 -2.23 2.56 11.65
CA GLY A 37 -3.45 2.12 12.33
C GLY A 37 -4.51 1.61 11.36
N HIS A 38 -4.71 2.27 10.22
CA HIS A 38 -5.61 1.82 9.16
C HIS A 38 -5.16 0.51 8.52
N LEU A 39 -3.86 0.34 8.26
CA LEU A 39 -3.32 -0.90 7.71
C LEU A 39 -3.43 -2.06 8.72
N LEU A 40 -3.18 -1.80 10.00
CA LEU A 40 -3.34 -2.78 11.07
C LEU A 40 -4.80 -3.19 11.25
N SER A 41 -5.74 -2.24 11.21
CA SER A 41 -7.17 -2.55 11.31
C SER A 41 -7.63 -3.40 10.13
N ASN A 42 -7.15 -3.12 8.92
CA ASN A 42 -7.38 -3.95 7.75
C ASN A 42 -6.78 -5.36 7.91
N ALA A 43 -5.56 -5.49 8.44
CA ALA A 43 -4.96 -6.80 8.68
C ALA A 43 -5.77 -7.63 9.68
N LEU A 44 -6.23 -7.02 10.78
CA LEU A 44 -7.09 -7.66 11.77
C LEU A 44 -8.43 -8.06 11.16
N LEU A 45 -9.08 -7.16 10.41
CA LEU A 45 -10.34 -7.44 9.76
C LEU A 45 -10.20 -8.57 8.73
N SER A 46 -9.13 -8.59 7.95
CA SER A 46 -8.81 -9.70 7.05
C SER A 46 -8.71 -11.04 7.81
N ALA A 47 -8.02 -11.07 8.96
CA ALA A 47 -7.85 -12.28 9.74
C ALA A 47 -9.15 -12.75 10.43
N VAL A 48 -9.95 -11.82 10.95
CA VAL A 48 -11.17 -12.14 11.70
C VAL A 48 -12.34 -12.43 10.75
N LEU A 49 -12.51 -11.63 9.70
CA LEU A 49 -13.59 -11.79 8.74
C LEU A 49 -13.52 -13.16 8.07
N LEU A 50 -12.31 -13.68 7.79
CA LEU A 50 -12.07 -15.03 7.24
C LEU A 50 -12.70 -16.15 8.08
N ARG A 51 -12.86 -15.90 9.39
CA ARG A 51 -13.43 -16.86 10.34
C ARG A 51 -14.91 -16.57 10.65
N SER A 52 -15.39 -15.37 10.31
CA SER A 52 -16.71 -14.89 10.73
C SER A 52 -17.78 -15.07 9.66
N THR A 53 -17.43 -15.00 8.37
CA THR A 53 -18.40 -15.16 7.27
C THR A 53 -17.84 -15.90 6.07
N THR A 54 -18.66 -16.78 5.50
CA THR A 54 -18.39 -17.49 4.24
C THR A 54 -19.08 -16.82 3.03
N ASP A 55 -19.81 -15.72 3.23
CA ASP A 55 -20.51 -15.03 2.16
C ASP A 55 -19.53 -14.27 1.24
N LEU A 56 -19.42 -14.76 0.00
CA LEU A 56 -18.60 -14.17 -1.05
C LEU A 56 -18.95 -12.72 -1.38
N LYS A 57 -20.19 -12.28 -1.17
CA LYS A 57 -20.57 -10.87 -1.41
C LYS A 57 -19.84 -9.95 -0.44
N VAL A 58 -19.77 -10.33 0.84
CA VAL A 58 -19.04 -9.57 1.87
C VAL A 58 -17.57 -9.51 1.53
N TRP A 59 -16.99 -10.63 1.10
CA TRP A 59 -15.60 -10.70 0.64
C TRP A 59 -15.32 -9.80 -0.55
N ARG A 60 -16.20 -9.76 -1.56
CA ARG A 60 -16.02 -8.87 -2.72
C ARG A 60 -16.03 -7.40 -2.32
N VAL A 61 -16.97 -6.98 -1.47
CA VAL A 61 -17.00 -5.58 -0.99
C VAL A 61 -15.74 -5.26 -0.20
N TYR A 62 -15.29 -6.17 0.66
CA TYR A 62 -14.09 -5.98 1.44
C TYR A 62 -12.81 -5.93 0.59
N GLN A 63 -12.65 -6.84 -0.38
CA GLN A 63 -11.52 -6.84 -1.30
C GLN A 63 -11.51 -5.60 -2.21
N LEU A 64 -12.68 -5.07 -2.59
CA LEU A 64 -12.78 -3.80 -3.32
C LEU A 64 -12.26 -2.64 -2.47
N SER A 65 -12.63 -2.59 -1.19
CA SER A 65 -12.12 -1.58 -0.26
C SER A 65 -10.59 -1.65 -0.14
N LEU A 66 -10.03 -2.85 0.05
CA LEU A 66 -8.58 -3.03 0.11
C LEU A 66 -7.88 -2.68 -1.20
N PHE A 67 -8.47 -3.01 -2.35
CA PHE A 67 -7.93 -2.64 -3.66
C PHE A 67 -7.84 -1.11 -3.83
N LEU A 68 -8.83 -0.36 -3.34
CA LEU A 68 -8.76 1.10 -3.33
C LEU A 68 -7.58 1.61 -2.47
N VAL A 69 -7.36 1.00 -1.30
CA VAL A 69 -6.21 1.34 -0.45
C VAL A 69 -4.90 1.13 -1.19
N ASP A 70 -4.73 -0.01 -1.88
CA ASP A 70 -3.51 -0.26 -2.67
C ASP A 70 -3.32 0.75 -3.80
N ALA A 71 -4.40 1.10 -4.49
CA ALA A 71 -4.36 2.08 -5.58
C ALA A 71 -3.91 3.45 -5.08
N PHE A 72 -4.40 3.89 -3.91
CA PHE A 72 -3.97 5.14 -3.30
C PHE A 72 -2.54 5.10 -2.77
N LEU A 73 -2.09 3.95 -2.23
CA LEU A 73 -0.69 3.78 -1.82
C LEU A 73 0.24 3.88 -3.04
N LEU A 74 -0.07 3.16 -4.12
CA LEU A 74 0.72 3.21 -5.36
C LEU A 74 0.70 4.61 -6.00
N TYR A 75 -0.45 5.29 -6.00
CA TYR A 75 -0.55 6.66 -6.48
C TYR A 75 0.29 7.63 -5.63
N GLY A 76 0.22 7.52 -4.30
CA GLY A 76 1.03 8.32 -3.39
C GLY A 76 2.53 8.11 -3.61
N THR A 77 2.95 6.86 -3.78
CA THR A 77 4.35 6.53 -4.12
C THR A 77 4.75 7.11 -5.48
N PHE A 78 3.90 6.97 -6.49
CA PHE A 78 4.15 7.55 -7.82
C PHE A 78 4.28 9.07 -7.78
N ALA A 79 3.35 9.77 -7.11
CA ALA A 79 3.38 11.21 -6.96
C ALA A 79 4.64 11.67 -6.20
N SER A 80 5.02 10.96 -5.14
CA SER A 80 6.26 11.23 -4.38
C SER A 80 7.50 11.09 -5.26
N TYR A 81 7.58 10.04 -6.08
CA TYR A 81 8.70 9.83 -7.00
C TYR A 81 8.70 10.85 -8.15
N ALA A 82 7.53 11.27 -8.64
CA ALA A 82 7.42 12.35 -9.62
C ALA A 82 8.00 13.66 -9.09
N LEU A 83 7.65 14.05 -7.87
CA LEU A 83 8.16 15.25 -7.22
C LEU A 83 9.67 15.19 -6.96
N GLN A 84 10.22 14.00 -6.71
CA GLN A 84 11.64 13.79 -6.51
C GLN A 84 12.42 13.61 -7.82
N GLY A 85 11.75 13.56 -8.98
CA GLY A 85 12.40 13.23 -10.27
C GLY A 85 12.90 11.78 -10.36
N ARG A 86 12.39 10.88 -9.51
CA ARG A 86 12.82 9.47 -9.35
C ARG A 86 11.85 8.48 -10.03
N LEU A 87 11.29 8.88 -11.17
CA LEU A 87 10.34 8.04 -11.90
C LEU A 87 10.98 6.84 -12.61
N ASN A 88 12.30 6.83 -12.79
CA ASN A 88 12.98 5.70 -13.42
C ASN A 88 13.32 4.61 -12.37
N PRO A 89 12.61 3.47 -12.37
CA PRO A 89 12.78 2.45 -11.35
C PRO A 89 14.12 1.70 -11.43
N PHE A 90 14.79 1.72 -12.59
CA PHE A 90 16.04 0.98 -12.79
C PHE A 90 17.28 1.75 -12.32
N THR A 91 17.21 3.08 -12.28
CA THR A 91 18.37 3.92 -11.93
C THR A 91 18.20 4.66 -10.61
N THR A 92 16.97 4.95 -10.20
CA THR A 92 16.73 5.87 -9.08
C THR A 92 16.10 5.22 -7.85
N TRP A 93 15.51 4.03 -7.99
CA TRP A 93 14.86 3.35 -6.87
C TRP A 93 15.89 2.63 -6.01
N ARG A 94 15.70 2.73 -4.70
CA ARG A 94 16.46 1.95 -3.73
C ARG A 94 15.84 0.55 -3.62
N VAL A 95 16.55 -0.36 -2.96
CA VAL A 95 16.04 -1.72 -2.75
C VAL A 95 14.74 -1.70 -1.93
N GLU A 96 14.62 -0.77 -0.98
CA GLU A 96 13.39 -0.63 -0.16
C GLU A 96 12.20 -0.14 -1.00
N ASP A 97 12.45 0.76 -1.97
CA ASP A 97 11.44 1.28 -2.89
C ASP A 97 10.83 0.14 -3.74
N TRP A 98 11.70 -0.72 -4.28
CA TRP A 98 11.27 -1.92 -5.01
C TRP A 98 10.43 -2.86 -4.15
N GLY A 99 10.86 -3.12 -2.91
CA GLY A 99 10.12 -3.99 -2.00
C GLY A 99 8.72 -3.46 -1.71
N ALA A 100 8.61 -2.17 -1.39
CA ALA A 100 7.32 -1.53 -1.09
C ALA A 100 6.36 -1.53 -2.29
N VAL A 101 6.84 -1.13 -3.48
CA VAL A 101 6.00 -1.09 -4.69
C VAL A 101 5.62 -2.49 -5.14
N ALA A 102 6.56 -3.44 -5.18
CA ALA A 102 6.30 -4.79 -5.67
C ALA A 102 5.28 -5.53 -4.79
N ILE A 103 5.41 -5.46 -3.47
CA ILE A 103 4.48 -6.09 -2.54
C ILE A 103 3.07 -5.48 -2.67
N THR A 104 2.99 -4.15 -2.71
CA THR A 104 1.70 -3.44 -2.83
C THR A 104 1.04 -3.73 -4.18
N MET A 105 1.81 -3.77 -5.26
CA MET A 105 1.32 -4.08 -6.61
C MET A 105 0.83 -5.53 -6.71
N LEU A 106 1.59 -6.50 -6.17
CA LEU A 106 1.17 -7.89 -6.11
C LEU A 106 -0.15 -8.04 -5.33
N ALA A 107 -0.25 -7.38 -4.18
CA ALA A 107 -1.46 -7.39 -3.37
C ALA A 107 -2.65 -6.76 -4.13
N GLY A 108 -2.46 -5.62 -4.81
CA GLY A 108 -3.50 -5.01 -5.64
C GLY A 108 -3.95 -5.89 -6.82
N VAL A 109 -3.01 -6.53 -7.53
CA VAL A 109 -3.31 -7.43 -8.65
C VAL A 109 -4.09 -8.66 -8.19
N THR A 110 -3.69 -9.28 -7.08
CA THR A 110 -4.41 -10.44 -6.52
C THR A 110 -5.82 -10.09 -6.09
N ARG A 111 -6.03 -8.91 -5.50
CA ARG A 111 -7.36 -8.41 -5.14
C ARG A 111 -8.23 -8.14 -6.37
N LEU A 112 -7.64 -7.53 -7.40
CA LEU A 112 -8.34 -7.31 -8.67
C LEU A 112 -8.74 -8.64 -9.32
N ALA A 113 -7.84 -9.63 -9.32
CA ALA A 113 -8.11 -10.96 -9.84
C ALA A 113 -9.27 -11.63 -9.07
N PHE A 114 -9.32 -11.50 -7.74
CA PHE A 114 -10.44 -11.98 -6.94
C PHE A 114 -11.76 -11.29 -7.30
N LEU A 115 -11.75 -9.96 -7.49
CA LEU A 115 -12.94 -9.17 -7.81
C LEU A 115 -13.53 -9.52 -9.18
N VAL A 116 -12.70 -9.74 -10.19
CA VAL A 116 -13.16 -10.17 -11.52
C VAL A 116 -13.51 -11.66 -11.58
N GLY A 117 -13.35 -12.39 -10.47
CA GLY A 117 -13.74 -13.79 -10.35
C GLY A 117 -12.75 -14.77 -10.97
N VAL A 118 -11.47 -14.42 -11.09
CA VAL A 118 -10.42 -15.38 -11.49
C VAL A 118 -10.34 -16.51 -10.46
N GLY A 119 -10.34 -17.76 -10.93
CA GLY A 119 -10.24 -18.95 -10.08
C GLY A 119 -11.57 -19.45 -9.50
N PHE A 120 -12.69 -18.76 -9.76
CA PHE A 120 -14.02 -19.26 -9.37
C PHE A 120 -14.60 -20.21 -10.42
N PRO A 121 -15.34 -21.27 -9.99
CA PRO A 121 -16.01 -22.15 -10.93
C PRO A 121 -17.03 -21.34 -11.73
N LYS A 122 -17.02 -21.50 -13.06
CA LYS A 122 -18.07 -20.92 -13.92
C LYS A 122 -19.39 -21.51 -13.44
N GLN A 123 -20.31 -20.66 -12.96
CA GLN A 123 -21.68 -21.08 -12.68
C GLN A 123 -22.24 -21.66 -13.99
N GLN A 124 -22.33 -22.98 -14.08
CA GLN A 124 -23.13 -23.63 -15.11
C GLN A 124 -24.53 -23.10 -14.90
N ARG A 125 -24.94 -22.20 -15.80
CA ARG A 125 -26.30 -21.67 -15.87
C ARG A 125 -27.20 -22.89 -15.93
N ALA A 126 -27.84 -23.23 -14.81
CA ALA A 126 -28.77 -24.35 -14.75
C ALA A 126 -29.80 -24.10 -15.85
N LYS A 127 -29.78 -24.94 -16.90
CA LYS A 127 -30.87 -25.00 -17.85
C LYS A 127 -32.10 -25.34 -17.01
N ARG A 128 -32.98 -24.35 -16.80
CA ARG A 128 -34.35 -24.64 -16.38
C ARG A 128 -34.94 -25.53 -17.46
N ALA A 129 -35.14 -26.80 -17.12
CA ALA A 129 -35.93 -27.77 -17.87
C ALA A 129 -37.22 -28.00 -17.10
#